data_AF-A0A087U836-F1
#
_entry.id   AF-A0A087U836-F1
#
_cell.length_a   1.000
_cell.length_b   1.000
_cell.length_c   1.000
_cell.angle_alpha   90.00
_cell.angle_beta   90.00
_cell.angle_gamma   90.00
#
_symmetry.space_group_name_H-M   'P 1'
#
loop_
_entity.id
_entity.type
_entity.pdbx_description
1 polymer ?
#
loop_
_entity_poly.entity_id
_entity_poly.type
_entity_poly.pdbx_seq_one_letter_code
_entity_poly.pdbx_strand_id
1 'polypeptide(L)'
;MRDLRNKNAPIGVRTILLSEDFRQILPVVTRGTRVDEINASLKRSNLWPHVNKLELKANMRVSPSSRENRLFPEMLLKVGNGELTQSEGRINLENLCVLIDNFQELVNNVCPDIDNISYKTISWFKERAILSPTNEQVDKVNNLILSKIDAPTKIYYSVDTVLDLEEAVHFPTEFLNSLNPSGLPPQKMVLKVGCPVILLRNLDPPKLCNGTRLLLKSLKTFIIECTILTGYGTGEDAKGTGTT
;
A
#
# COMPACT_ATOMS: atom_id res chain seq x y z
N MET A 1 -6.88 -19.35 21.03
CA MET A 1 -8.36 -19.55 21.13
C MET A 1 -8.76 -20.77 21.93
N ARG A 2 -8.01 -21.89 21.88
CA ARG A 2 -8.29 -23.05 22.75
C ARG A 2 -8.18 -22.66 24.22
N ASP A 3 -7.09 -22.01 24.59
CA ASP A 3 -6.81 -21.57 25.96
C ASP A 3 -7.82 -20.50 26.41
N LEU A 4 -8.02 -19.47 25.57
CA LEU A 4 -9.00 -18.40 25.83
C LEU A 4 -10.44 -18.90 26.02
N ARG A 5 -10.81 -20.04 25.43
CA ARG A 5 -12.17 -20.60 25.50
C ARG A 5 -12.28 -21.84 26.36
N ASN A 6 -11.17 -22.31 26.92
CA ASN A 6 -11.05 -23.60 27.60
C ASN A 6 -11.67 -24.76 26.80
N LYS A 7 -11.35 -24.84 25.49
CA LYS A 7 -11.84 -25.89 24.58
C LYS A 7 -10.73 -26.47 23.73
N ASN A 8 -10.53 -27.79 23.80
CA ASN A 8 -9.47 -28.50 23.07
C ASN A 8 -9.74 -28.68 21.56
N ALA A 9 -10.91 -28.29 21.06
CA ALA A 9 -11.25 -28.33 19.64
C ALA A 9 -10.46 -27.28 18.84
N PRO A 10 -10.19 -27.47 17.52
CA PRO A 10 -9.62 -26.43 16.66
C PRO A 10 -10.36 -25.09 16.82
N ILE A 11 -9.59 -24.02 17.03
CA ILE A 11 -10.09 -22.63 17.17
C ILE A 11 -11.17 -22.51 18.29
N GLY A 12 -11.15 -23.42 19.27
CA GLY A 12 -12.10 -23.43 20.37
C GLY A 12 -13.57 -23.51 19.94
N VAL A 13 -13.91 -24.14 18.79
CA VAL A 13 -15.28 -24.24 18.23
C VAL A 13 -15.82 -22.89 17.72
N ARG A 14 -15.00 -22.12 16.99
CA ARG A 14 -15.51 -21.02 16.15
C ARG A 14 -15.46 -21.46 14.70
N THR A 15 -16.51 -21.11 13.95
CA THR A 15 -16.44 -21.08 12.50
C THR A 15 -15.57 -19.89 12.10
N ILE A 16 -14.53 -20.15 11.31
CA ILE A 16 -13.74 -19.10 10.66
C ILE A 16 -14.02 -19.18 9.16
N LEU A 17 -14.29 -18.03 8.56
CA LEU A 17 -14.25 -17.86 7.11
C LEU A 17 -12.91 -17.23 6.74
N LEU A 18 -12.16 -17.92 5.88
CA LEU A 18 -10.89 -17.44 5.32
C LEU A 18 -11.16 -17.07 3.86
N SER A 19 -10.71 -15.89 3.44
CA SER A 19 -10.82 -15.41 2.06
C SER A 19 -9.43 -15.02 1.58
N GLU A 20 -8.82 -15.88 0.76
CA GLU A 20 -7.44 -15.74 0.32
C GLU A 20 -7.30 -16.19 -1.14
N ASP A 21 -6.40 -15.57 -1.89
CA ASP A 21 -5.97 -16.03 -3.20
C ASP A 21 -4.51 -16.43 -3.14
N PHE A 22 -4.23 -17.74 -3.16
CA PHE A 22 -2.87 -18.28 -3.06
C PHE A 22 -1.99 -18.03 -4.28
N ARG A 23 -2.48 -17.32 -5.30
CA ARG A 23 -1.68 -16.81 -6.42
C ARG A 23 -1.09 -15.42 -6.12
N GLN A 24 -1.44 -14.83 -4.97
CA GLN A 24 -0.88 -13.57 -4.49
C GLN A 24 0.41 -13.77 -3.69
N ILE A 25 0.96 -12.69 -3.15
CA ILE A 25 2.22 -12.68 -2.41
C ILE A 25 2.17 -13.60 -1.17
N LEU A 26 3.30 -14.25 -0.88
CA LEU A 26 3.48 -15.03 0.34
C LEU A 26 3.57 -14.13 1.58
N PRO A 27 3.37 -14.68 2.79
CA PRO A 27 3.61 -13.94 4.02
C PRO A 27 5.03 -13.39 4.08
N VAL A 28 5.17 -12.14 4.50
CA VAL A 28 6.48 -11.51 4.69
C VAL A 28 7.13 -12.07 5.96
N VAL A 29 8.28 -12.72 5.82
CA VAL A 29 9.13 -13.18 6.93
C VAL A 29 10.41 -12.35 6.94
N THR A 30 10.52 -11.42 7.88
CA THR A 30 11.68 -10.52 7.97
C THR A 30 12.97 -11.31 8.17
N ARG A 31 13.95 -11.10 7.27
CA ARG A 31 15.22 -11.87 7.23
C ARG A 31 15.02 -13.39 7.07
N GLY A 32 13.85 -13.82 6.57
CA GLY A 32 13.54 -15.20 6.29
C GLY A 32 14.04 -15.65 4.92
N THR A 33 14.17 -16.96 4.76
CA THR A 33 14.38 -17.62 3.49
C THR A 33 13.04 -17.89 2.79
N ARG A 34 13.09 -18.26 1.51
CA ARG A 34 11.92 -18.76 0.78
C ARG A 34 11.23 -19.93 1.49
N VAL A 35 11.99 -20.77 2.19
CA VAL A 35 11.43 -21.90 2.96
C VAL A 35 10.63 -21.39 4.15
N ASP A 36 11.12 -20.35 4.83
CA ASP A 36 10.43 -19.74 5.96
C ASP A 36 9.12 -19.09 5.54
N GLU A 37 9.09 -18.39 4.40
CA GLU A 37 7.85 -17.82 3.82
C GLU A 37 6.82 -18.91 3.50
N ILE A 38 7.25 -20.02 2.90
CA ILE A 38 6.38 -21.16 2.62
C ILE A 38 5.85 -21.75 3.92
N ASN A 39 6.71 -21.93 4.93
CA ASN A 39 6.34 -22.50 6.22
C ASN A 39 5.41 -21.59 7.04
N ALA A 40 5.49 -20.27 6.84
CA ALA A 40 4.56 -19.31 7.41
C ALA A 40 3.18 -19.32 6.73
N SER A 41 3.06 -19.88 5.52
CA SER A 41 1.79 -19.91 4.78
C SER A 41 0.72 -20.77 5.46
N LEU A 42 -0.55 -20.37 5.28
CA LEU A 42 -1.69 -21.11 5.83
C LEU A 42 -1.73 -22.58 5.38
N LYS A 43 -1.27 -22.87 4.15
CA LYS A 43 -1.20 -24.25 3.61
C LYS A 43 -0.24 -25.16 4.37
N ARG A 44 0.73 -24.59 5.11
CA ARG A 44 1.66 -25.34 5.97
C ARG A 44 1.19 -25.44 7.42
N SER A 45 0.09 -24.78 7.78
CA SER A 45 -0.48 -24.84 9.13
C SER A 45 -1.04 -26.23 9.45
N ASN A 46 -0.89 -26.65 10.70
CA ASN A 46 -1.58 -27.84 11.25
C ASN A 46 -3.12 -27.73 11.20
N LEU A 47 -3.66 -26.53 10.99
CA LEU A 47 -5.09 -26.30 10.80
C LEU A 47 -5.56 -26.62 9.38
N TRP A 48 -4.68 -26.62 8.38
CA TRP A 48 -5.02 -26.78 6.97
C TRP A 48 -5.86 -28.04 6.65
N PRO A 49 -5.58 -29.23 7.23
CA PRO A 49 -6.41 -30.41 7.02
C PRO A 49 -7.88 -30.27 7.47
N HIS A 50 -8.18 -29.28 8.32
CA HIS A 50 -9.52 -29.02 8.84
C HIS A 50 -10.27 -27.94 8.03
N VAL A 51 -9.65 -27.39 6.98
CA VAL A 51 -10.23 -26.31 6.16
C VAL A 51 -11.07 -26.91 5.03
N ASN A 52 -12.36 -26.58 5.03
CA ASN A 52 -13.24 -26.83 3.88
C ASN A 52 -12.99 -25.77 2.80
N LYS A 53 -12.76 -26.21 1.56
CA LYS A 53 -12.42 -25.32 0.45
C LYS A 53 -13.68 -24.98 -0.34
N LEU A 54 -13.87 -23.68 -0.58
CA LEU A 54 -14.91 -23.14 -1.46
C LEU A 54 -14.22 -22.23 -2.47
N GLU A 55 -14.68 -22.27 -3.73
CA GLU A 55 -14.08 -21.52 -4.83
C GLU A 55 -15.08 -20.53 -5.43
N LEU A 56 -14.64 -19.28 -5.60
CA LEU A 56 -15.37 -18.28 -6.37
C LEU A 56 -14.84 -18.26 -7.80
N LYS A 57 -15.74 -18.46 -8.77
CA LYS A 57 -15.39 -18.56 -10.20
C LYS A 57 -15.80 -17.34 -11.03
N ALA A 58 -16.73 -16.54 -10.53
CA ALA A 58 -17.21 -15.35 -11.22
C ALA A 58 -16.25 -14.17 -11.02
N ASN A 59 -15.76 -13.58 -12.12
CA ASN A 59 -15.00 -12.33 -12.07
C ASN A 59 -15.97 -11.15 -11.86
N MET A 60 -15.71 -10.36 -10.81
CA MET A 60 -16.51 -9.16 -10.49
C MET A 60 -15.70 -7.85 -10.63
N ARG A 61 -14.42 -7.91 -11.01
CA ARG A 61 -13.57 -6.72 -11.15
C ARG A 61 -13.62 -6.11 -12.54
N VAL A 62 -13.68 -6.95 -13.58
CA VAL A 62 -13.56 -6.51 -14.97
C VAL A 62 -14.88 -6.81 -15.67
N SER A 63 -15.55 -5.74 -16.13
CA SER A 63 -16.76 -5.87 -16.94
C SER A 63 -16.39 -6.39 -18.34
N PRO A 64 -17.11 -7.38 -18.90
CA PRO A 64 -16.82 -7.97 -20.21
C PRO A 64 -17.22 -7.06 -21.40
N SER A 65 -17.13 -5.73 -21.21
CA SER A 65 -17.57 -4.70 -22.16
C SER A 65 -16.76 -4.64 -23.46
N SER A 66 -15.49 -5.07 -23.43
CA SER A 66 -14.63 -5.14 -24.61
C SER A 66 -14.03 -6.54 -24.79
N ARG A 67 -13.44 -6.81 -25.97
CA ARG A 67 -12.75 -8.08 -26.24
C ARG A 67 -11.56 -8.24 -25.29
N GLU A 68 -10.79 -7.18 -25.09
CA GLU A 68 -9.63 -7.12 -24.20
C GLU A 68 -10.05 -7.43 -22.76
N ASN A 69 -11.14 -6.82 -22.29
CA ASN A 69 -11.67 -7.07 -20.95
C ASN A 69 -12.16 -8.52 -20.74
N ARG A 70 -12.58 -9.21 -21.81
CA ARG A 70 -12.95 -10.63 -21.73
C ARG A 70 -11.71 -11.55 -21.66
N LEU A 71 -10.65 -11.20 -22.37
CA LEU A 71 -9.42 -12.00 -22.42
C LEU A 71 -8.51 -11.76 -21.21
N PHE A 72 -8.53 -10.55 -20.65
CA PHE A 72 -7.64 -10.13 -19.58
C PHE A 72 -7.73 -11.02 -18.31
N PRO A 73 -8.92 -11.40 -17.80
CA PRO A 73 -9.02 -12.32 -16.66
C PRO A 73 -8.39 -13.69 -16.92
N GLU A 74 -8.62 -14.28 -18.10
CA GLU A 74 -8.06 -15.58 -18.46
C GLU A 74 -6.53 -15.52 -18.48
N MET A 75 -6.00 -14.45 -19.07
CA MET A 75 -4.57 -14.19 -19.14
C MET A 75 -3.94 -14.00 -17.75
N LEU A 76 -4.60 -13.23 -16.86
CA LEU A 76 -4.16 -13.05 -15.48
C LEU A 76 -4.17 -14.36 -14.68
N LEU A 77 -5.13 -15.25 -14.95
CA LEU A 77 -5.16 -16.59 -14.35
C LEU A 77 -3.96 -17.42 -14.79
N LYS A 78 -3.60 -17.41 -16.08
CA LYS A 78 -2.40 -18.11 -16.58
C LYS A 78 -1.12 -17.59 -15.92
N VAL A 79 -1.02 -16.28 -15.70
CA VAL A 79 0.08 -15.68 -14.92
C VAL A 79 0.09 -16.23 -13.49
N GLY A 80 -1.03 -16.15 -12.78
CA GLY A 80 -1.12 -16.59 -11.38
C GLY A 80 -0.90 -18.09 -11.18
N ASN A 81 -1.25 -18.91 -12.17
CA ASN A 81 -1.01 -20.36 -12.17
C ASN A 81 0.43 -20.73 -12.58
N GLY A 82 1.23 -19.75 -13.00
CA GLY A 82 2.61 -19.97 -13.47
C GLY A 82 2.71 -20.52 -14.89
N GLU A 83 1.60 -20.62 -15.64
CA GLU A 83 1.55 -21.20 -17.00
C GLU A 83 2.31 -20.36 -18.04
N LEU A 84 2.48 -19.05 -17.78
CA LEU A 84 3.25 -18.14 -18.63
C LEU A 84 4.70 -17.93 -18.15
N THR A 85 5.12 -18.69 -17.14
CA THR A 85 6.46 -18.57 -16.56
C THR A 85 7.46 -19.34 -17.40
N GLN A 86 8.50 -18.66 -17.86
CA GLN A 86 9.63 -19.25 -18.60
C GLN A 86 10.63 -19.91 -17.64
N SER A 87 11.62 -20.61 -18.19
CA SER A 87 12.63 -21.38 -17.42
C SER A 87 13.36 -20.57 -16.33
N GLU A 88 13.48 -19.25 -16.49
CA GLU A 88 14.14 -18.35 -15.54
C GLU A 88 13.19 -17.73 -14.50
N GLY A 89 11.93 -18.15 -14.43
CA GLY A 89 10.94 -17.52 -13.55
C GLY A 89 10.41 -16.18 -14.08
N ARG A 90 10.67 -15.87 -15.36
CA ARG A 90 10.26 -14.62 -16.03
C ARG A 90 8.97 -14.82 -16.83
N ILE A 91 8.23 -13.74 -17.05
CA ILE A 91 7.01 -13.71 -17.85
C ILE A 91 7.21 -12.71 -18.98
N ASN A 92 6.84 -13.07 -20.21
CA ASN A 92 6.82 -12.11 -21.33
C ASN A 92 5.59 -11.20 -21.18
N LEU A 93 5.82 -9.89 -21.12
CA LEU A 93 4.82 -8.85 -20.92
C LEU A 93 4.34 -8.16 -22.22
N GLU A 94 4.93 -8.44 -23.38
CA GLU A 94 4.67 -7.71 -24.64
C GLU A 94 3.20 -7.70 -25.06
N ASN A 95 2.47 -8.78 -24.77
CA ASN A 95 1.04 -8.89 -25.04
C ASN A 95 0.15 -8.58 -23.81
N LEU A 96 0.76 -8.24 -22.67
CA LEU A 96 0.07 -8.02 -21.41
C LEU A 96 -0.11 -6.53 -21.10
N CYS A 97 0.87 -5.71 -21.46
CA CYS A 97 0.97 -4.32 -21.03
C CYS A 97 1.62 -3.44 -22.11
N VAL A 98 1.39 -2.13 -21.99
CA VAL A 98 2.22 -1.14 -22.68
C VAL A 98 3.53 -1.00 -21.91
N LEU A 99 4.65 -1.22 -22.60
CA LEU A 99 5.98 -1.08 -22.02
C LEU A 99 6.44 0.38 -22.15
N ILE A 100 6.93 0.94 -21.05
CA ILE A 100 7.46 2.30 -20.96
C ILE A 100 8.83 2.20 -20.29
N ASP A 101 9.84 2.86 -20.84
CA ASP A 101 11.24 2.73 -20.42
C ASP A 101 11.75 3.87 -19.52
N ASN A 102 10.94 4.92 -19.32
CA ASN A 102 11.33 6.08 -18.53
C ASN A 102 10.21 6.57 -17.60
N PHE A 103 10.59 7.08 -16.42
CA PHE A 103 9.62 7.54 -15.41
C PHE A 103 8.81 8.75 -15.84
N GLN A 104 9.39 9.62 -16.67
CA GLN A 104 8.72 10.84 -17.11
C GLN A 104 7.50 10.51 -17.99
N GLU A 105 7.68 9.60 -18.94
CA GLU A 105 6.61 9.08 -19.80
C GLU A 105 5.59 8.28 -19.00
N LEU A 106 6.02 7.46 -18.03
CA LEU A 106 5.09 6.76 -17.13
C LEU A 106 4.19 7.74 -16.39
N VAL A 107 4.77 8.79 -15.80
CA VAL A 107 4.01 9.83 -15.08
C VAL A 107 3.08 10.58 -16.04
N ASN A 108 3.54 10.93 -17.24
CA ASN A 108 2.70 11.64 -18.21
C ASN A 108 1.52 10.78 -18.71
N ASN A 109 1.71 9.46 -18.84
CA ASN A 109 0.65 8.54 -19.26
C ASN A 109 -0.37 8.30 -18.13
N VAL A 110 0.09 8.06 -16.90
CA VAL A 110 -0.80 7.72 -15.78
C VAL A 110 -1.45 8.98 -15.18
N CYS A 111 -0.67 10.04 -15.02
CA CYS A 111 -1.04 11.30 -14.38
C CYS A 111 -0.91 12.47 -15.37
N PRO A 112 -1.75 12.52 -16.43
CA PRO A 112 -1.65 13.58 -17.43
C PRO A 112 -1.97 14.95 -16.83
N ASP A 113 -1.22 15.97 -17.24
CA ASP A 113 -1.40 17.36 -16.80
C ASP A 113 -1.32 17.49 -15.26
N ILE A 114 -0.31 16.83 -14.67
CA ILE A 114 -0.08 16.80 -13.22
C ILE A 114 0.32 18.17 -12.66
N ASP A 115 0.90 19.03 -13.48
CA ASP A 115 1.36 20.37 -13.07
C ASP A 115 0.15 21.24 -12.66
N ASN A 116 -1.02 20.99 -13.25
CA ASN A 116 -2.30 21.60 -12.93
C ASN A 116 -3.12 20.78 -11.89
N ILE A 117 -2.44 20.17 -10.92
CA ILE A 117 -3.04 19.28 -9.91
C ILE A 117 -4.22 19.93 -9.15
N SER A 118 -4.17 21.24 -8.93
CA SER A 118 -5.17 22.01 -8.17
C SER A 118 -6.55 22.03 -8.83
N TYR A 119 -6.63 21.81 -10.15
CA TYR A 119 -7.89 21.76 -10.90
C TYR A 119 -8.45 20.34 -11.04
N LYS A 120 -7.75 19.32 -10.54
CA LYS A 120 -8.18 17.92 -10.68
C LYS A 120 -9.28 17.57 -9.69
N THR A 121 -10.21 16.75 -10.12
CA THR A 121 -11.32 16.26 -9.28
C THR A 121 -10.89 15.09 -8.42
N ILE A 122 -11.66 14.80 -7.36
CA ILE A 122 -11.49 13.59 -6.55
C ILE A 122 -11.50 12.32 -7.43
N SER A 123 -12.35 12.25 -8.45
CA SER A 123 -12.42 11.10 -9.36
C SER A 123 -11.12 10.91 -10.14
N TRP A 124 -10.48 12.00 -10.57
CA TRP A 124 -9.20 11.94 -11.26
C TRP A 124 -8.13 11.21 -10.42
N PHE A 125 -8.04 11.53 -9.12
CA PHE A 125 -7.11 10.85 -8.19
C PHE A 125 -7.49 9.39 -7.91
N LYS A 126 -8.78 9.06 -7.89
CA LYS A 126 -9.25 7.71 -7.53
C LYS A 126 -8.87 6.65 -8.55
N GLU A 127 -8.89 7.01 -9.83
CA GLU A 127 -8.74 6.10 -10.97
C GLU A 127 -7.29 5.79 -11.34
N ARG A 128 -6.31 6.35 -10.62
CA ARG A 128 -4.89 6.28 -10.97
C ARG A 128 -4.06 5.80 -9.80
N ALA A 129 -3.05 5.01 -10.09
CA ALA A 129 -2.01 4.57 -9.15
C ALA A 129 -0.76 4.16 -9.93
N ILE A 130 0.41 4.46 -9.37
CA ILE A 130 1.69 3.91 -9.83
C ILE A 130 2.17 2.96 -8.73
N LEU A 131 2.44 1.72 -9.10
CA LEU A 131 2.94 0.69 -8.19
C LEU A 131 4.38 0.37 -8.55
N SER A 132 5.20 0.11 -7.54
CA SER A 132 6.59 -0.28 -7.72
C SER A 132 6.97 -1.40 -6.73
N PRO A 133 7.90 -2.29 -7.09
CA PRO A 133 8.39 -3.34 -6.19
C PRO A 133 9.14 -2.83 -4.95
N THR A 134 9.68 -1.61 -4.97
CA THR A 134 10.53 -1.09 -3.89
C THR A 134 10.15 0.33 -3.48
N ASN A 135 10.26 0.63 -2.18
CA ASN A 135 10.00 1.97 -1.67
C ASN A 135 10.97 3.01 -2.27
N GLU A 136 12.22 2.64 -2.55
CA GLU A 136 13.20 3.55 -3.17
C GLU A 136 12.72 4.04 -4.55
N GLN A 137 12.16 3.15 -5.37
CA GLN A 137 11.59 3.52 -6.66
C GLN A 137 10.30 4.33 -6.51
N VAL A 138 9.45 4.01 -5.51
CA VAL A 138 8.28 4.84 -5.15
C VAL A 138 8.73 6.26 -4.81
N ASP A 139 9.78 6.42 -3.99
CA ASP A 139 10.30 7.73 -3.60
C ASP A 139 10.82 8.53 -4.81
N LYS A 140 11.51 7.87 -5.75
CA LYS A 140 11.96 8.51 -7.01
C LYS A 140 10.79 9.05 -7.82
N VAL A 141 9.73 8.26 -8.01
CA VAL A 141 8.54 8.68 -8.77
C VAL A 141 7.76 9.77 -8.02
N ASN A 142 7.57 9.62 -6.71
CA ASN A 142 6.89 10.62 -5.89
C ASN A 142 7.62 11.96 -5.92
N ASN A 143 8.95 11.97 -5.79
CA ASN A 143 9.76 13.18 -5.85
C ASN A 143 9.69 13.84 -7.24
N LEU A 144 9.70 13.05 -8.32
CA LEU A 144 9.52 13.55 -9.69
C LEU A 144 8.15 14.20 -9.89
N ILE A 145 7.08 13.62 -9.34
CA ILE A 145 5.74 14.21 -9.40
C ILE A 145 5.70 15.50 -8.57
N LEU A 146 6.21 15.47 -7.35
CA LEU A 146 6.23 16.63 -6.46
C LEU A 146 7.05 17.79 -7.03
N SER A 147 8.14 17.53 -7.76
CA SER A 147 8.96 18.59 -8.35
C SER A 147 8.24 19.38 -9.46
N LYS A 148 7.23 18.79 -10.09
CA LYS A 148 6.44 19.45 -11.15
C LYS A 148 5.29 20.32 -10.62
N ILE A 149 4.90 20.11 -9.37
CA ILE A 149 3.75 20.77 -8.77
C ILE A 149 4.19 22.07 -8.11
N ASP A 150 3.72 23.20 -8.63
CA ASP A 150 3.86 24.49 -7.95
C ASP A 150 2.66 24.73 -7.03
N ALA A 151 2.84 24.42 -5.75
CA ALA A 151 1.79 24.54 -4.73
C ALA A 151 2.38 24.88 -3.36
N PRO A 152 1.57 25.48 -2.46
CA PRO A 152 1.99 25.74 -1.09
C PRO A 152 2.57 24.49 -0.43
N THR A 153 3.85 24.60 -0.04
CA THR A 153 4.64 23.49 0.52
C THR A 153 4.86 23.74 2.01
N LYS A 154 4.75 22.68 2.81
CA LYS A 154 5.17 22.71 4.22
C LYS A 154 6.01 21.49 4.54
N ILE A 155 7.07 21.73 5.31
CA ILE A 155 7.95 20.68 5.81
C ILE A 155 7.62 20.46 7.28
N TYR A 156 7.36 19.20 7.63
CA TYR A 156 7.23 18.75 9.01
C TYR A 156 8.46 17.91 9.37
N TYR A 157 8.97 18.12 10.58
CA TYR A 157 10.10 17.38 11.12
C TYR A 157 9.60 16.47 12.25
N SER A 158 10.09 15.23 12.30
CA SER A 158 9.90 14.38 13.48
C SER A 158 10.63 14.97 14.68
N VAL A 159 10.16 14.62 15.88
CA VAL A 159 10.83 14.94 17.14
C VAL A 159 11.17 13.61 17.80
N ASP A 160 12.36 13.11 17.52
CA ASP A 160 12.83 11.82 18.03
C ASP A 160 13.67 12.03 19.29
N THR A 161 13.33 11.30 20.36
CA THR A 161 14.03 11.37 21.64
C THR A 161 14.27 9.98 22.20
N VAL A 162 15.40 9.80 22.89
CA VAL A 162 15.71 8.57 23.63
C VAL A 162 14.99 8.64 24.97
N LEU A 163 14.32 7.55 25.36
CA LEU A 163 13.62 7.47 26.65
C LEU A 163 14.59 7.37 27.83
N ASP A 164 15.75 6.73 27.61
CA ASP A 164 16.81 6.59 28.60
C ASP A 164 17.89 7.69 28.41
N LEU A 165 18.03 8.54 29.43
CA LEU A 165 19.01 9.63 29.44
C LEU A 165 20.44 9.12 29.55
N GLU A 166 20.68 7.92 30.10
CA GLU A 166 22.01 7.32 30.19
C GLU A 166 22.48 6.84 28.81
N GLU A 167 21.55 6.35 27.97
CA GLU A 167 21.83 5.95 26.59
C GLU A 167 21.86 7.11 25.59
N ALA A 168 21.37 8.31 25.97
CA ALA A 168 21.31 9.47 25.08
C ALA A 168 22.68 9.88 24.51
N VAL A 169 23.77 9.57 25.23
CA VAL A 169 25.15 9.82 24.76
C VAL A 169 25.54 8.90 23.60
N HIS A 170 24.92 7.73 23.49
CA HIS A 170 25.20 6.73 22.44
C HIS A 170 24.38 6.93 21.16
N PHE A 171 23.30 7.72 21.22
CA PHE A 171 22.38 7.93 20.11
C PHE A 171 22.26 9.43 19.80
N PRO A 172 23.24 10.02 19.08
CA PRO A 172 23.19 11.42 18.71
C PRO A 172 21.98 11.71 17.82
N THR A 173 21.49 12.96 17.83
CA THR A 173 20.30 13.36 17.08
C THR A 173 20.46 13.13 15.57
N GLU A 174 21.68 13.25 15.03
CA GLU A 174 22.00 12.93 13.65
C GLU A 174 21.75 11.46 13.31
N PHE A 175 22.06 10.56 14.26
CA PHE A 175 21.77 9.14 14.11
C PHE A 175 20.26 8.90 14.11
N LEU A 176 19.52 9.46 15.08
CA LEU A 176 18.06 9.33 15.15
C LEU A 176 17.39 9.86 13.88
N ASN A 177 17.82 11.02 13.39
CA ASN A 177 17.29 11.63 12.16
C ASN A 177 17.58 10.82 10.90
N SER A 178 18.60 9.95 10.93
CA SER A 178 18.93 9.06 9.81
C SER A 178 18.06 7.79 9.77
N LEU A 179 17.34 7.48 10.85
CA LEU A 179 16.48 6.32 10.92
C LEU A 179 15.24 6.50 10.02
N ASN A 180 14.94 5.46 9.24
CA ASN A 180 13.72 5.41 8.43
C ASN A 180 13.02 4.04 8.62
N PRO A 181 12.52 3.76 9.83
CA PRO A 181 11.90 2.47 10.15
C PRO A 181 10.59 2.28 9.39
N SER A 182 10.28 1.02 9.06
CA SER A 182 9.04 0.66 8.38
C SER A 182 7.81 1.03 9.23
N GLY A 183 6.79 1.60 8.59
CA GLY A 183 5.52 1.96 9.24
C GLY A 183 5.52 3.31 9.97
N LEU A 184 6.64 4.06 9.91
CA LEU A 184 6.72 5.43 10.39
C LEU A 184 7.01 6.37 9.21
N PRO A 185 6.54 7.63 9.26
CA PRO A 185 6.94 8.62 8.28
C PRO A 185 8.43 8.99 8.44
N PRO A 186 9.06 9.50 7.38
CA PRO A 186 10.45 9.93 7.43
C PRO A 186 10.61 11.14 8.34
N GLN A 187 11.83 11.34 8.87
CA GLN A 187 12.19 12.47 9.71
C GLN A 187 11.85 13.83 9.07
N LYS A 188 12.03 13.94 7.76
CA LYS A 188 11.65 15.11 6.98
C LYS A 188 10.50 14.75 6.05
N MET A 189 9.31 15.25 6.38
CA MET A 189 8.11 15.05 5.57
C MET A 189 7.76 16.34 4.81
N VAL A 190 7.94 16.31 3.48
CA VAL A 190 7.59 17.43 2.59
C VAL A 190 6.20 17.22 2.01
N LEU A 191 5.26 18.11 2.35
CA LEU A 191 3.87 18.04 1.89
C LEU A 191 3.52 19.25 1.04
N LYS A 192 2.72 19.04 -0.01
CA LYS A 192 2.20 20.08 -0.89
C LYS A 192 0.67 20.04 -0.93
N VAL A 193 0.02 21.19 -0.77
CA VAL A 193 -1.45 21.29 -0.90
C VAL A 193 -1.88 20.78 -2.27
N GLY A 194 -2.99 20.06 -2.33
CA GLY A 194 -3.52 19.43 -3.54
C GLY A 194 -2.89 18.06 -3.89
N CYS A 195 -1.86 17.61 -3.17
CA CYS A 195 -1.28 16.29 -3.40
C CYS A 195 -1.98 15.19 -2.58
N PRO A 196 -2.09 13.96 -3.13
CA PRO A 196 -2.59 12.82 -2.37
C PRO A 196 -1.52 12.29 -1.39
N VAL A 197 -1.97 11.83 -0.22
CA VAL A 197 -1.17 11.12 0.78
C VAL A 197 -1.90 9.87 1.26
N ILE A 198 -1.18 8.95 1.90
CA ILE A 198 -1.76 7.72 2.48
C ILE A 198 -1.55 7.75 3.98
N LEU A 199 -2.62 7.44 4.72
CA LEU A 199 -2.55 7.30 6.17
C LEU A 199 -1.86 5.98 6.55
N LEU A 200 -0.88 6.01 7.46
CA LEU A 200 -0.09 4.85 7.88
C LEU A 200 -0.59 4.17 9.18
N ARG A 201 -1.62 4.71 9.82
CA ARG A 201 -2.12 4.24 11.13
C ARG A 201 -3.65 4.18 11.16
N ASN A 202 -4.18 3.34 12.06
CA ASN A 202 -5.61 3.33 12.35
C ASN A 202 -5.93 4.44 13.35
N LEU A 203 -6.77 5.40 12.95
CA LEU A 203 -7.15 6.54 13.78
C LEU A 203 -8.62 6.46 14.18
N ASP A 204 -9.50 6.23 13.20
CA ASP A 204 -10.95 6.18 13.41
C ASP A 204 -11.59 5.12 12.49
N PRO A 205 -11.46 3.82 12.84
CA PRO A 205 -12.06 2.75 12.06
C PRO A 205 -13.60 2.82 12.05
N PRO A 206 -14.26 2.55 10.91
CA PRO A 206 -13.71 2.05 9.64
C PRO A 206 -13.31 3.15 8.64
N LYS A 207 -13.34 4.43 9.04
CA LYS A 207 -13.23 5.59 8.15
C LYS A 207 -11.78 5.99 7.86
N LEU A 208 -10.97 6.13 8.90
CA LEU A 208 -9.56 6.53 8.85
C LEU A 208 -8.69 5.39 9.34
N CYS A 209 -8.30 4.52 8.41
CA CYS A 209 -7.46 3.36 8.67
C CYS A 209 -6.13 3.48 7.92
N ASN A 210 -5.18 2.61 8.29
CA ASN A 210 -3.99 2.43 7.48
C ASN A 210 -4.38 2.09 6.03
N GLY A 211 -3.80 2.80 5.07
CA GLY A 211 -4.11 2.70 3.64
C GLY A 211 -5.16 3.69 3.14
N THR A 212 -5.84 4.45 4.00
CA THR A 212 -6.80 5.48 3.54
C THR A 212 -6.06 6.55 2.72
N ARG A 213 -6.48 6.74 1.45
CA ARG A 213 -5.98 7.83 0.60
C ARG A 213 -6.67 9.14 0.97
N LEU A 214 -5.89 10.20 1.10
CA LEU A 214 -6.30 11.53 1.53
C LEU A 214 -5.77 12.57 0.55
N LEU A 215 -6.51 13.65 0.33
CA LEU A 215 -6.10 14.79 -0.49
C LEU A 215 -5.78 15.98 0.42
N LEU A 216 -4.57 16.53 0.34
CA LEU A 216 -4.15 17.64 1.18
C LEU A 216 -4.92 18.93 0.83
N LYS A 217 -5.60 19.50 1.82
CA LYS A 217 -6.42 20.72 1.68
C LYS A 217 -5.74 21.93 2.30
N SER A 218 -5.15 21.79 3.50
CA SER A 218 -4.40 22.87 4.15
C SER A 218 -3.30 22.33 5.07
N LEU A 219 -2.22 23.10 5.20
CA LEU A 219 -1.03 22.74 5.98
C LEU A 219 -0.73 23.84 7.01
N LYS A 220 -1.11 23.61 8.26
CA LYS A 220 -0.90 24.53 9.40
C LYS A 220 0.25 24.03 10.27
N THR A 221 0.69 24.80 11.28
CA THR A 221 1.86 24.45 12.11
C THR A 221 1.76 23.06 12.73
N PHE A 222 0.60 22.70 13.28
CA PHE A 222 0.38 21.42 13.94
C PHE A 222 -0.79 20.62 13.36
N ILE A 223 -1.40 21.09 12.28
CA ILE A 223 -2.63 20.50 11.73
C ILE A 223 -2.48 20.32 10.22
N ILE A 224 -2.75 19.10 9.76
CA ILE A 224 -2.90 18.75 8.36
C ILE A 224 -4.40 18.53 8.13
N GLU A 225 -4.99 19.33 7.25
CA GLU A 225 -6.39 19.15 6.83
C GLU A 225 -6.41 18.44 5.49
N CYS A 226 -7.22 17.38 5.39
CA CYS A 226 -7.35 16.56 4.20
C CYS A 226 -8.81 16.30 3.84
N THR A 227 -9.07 15.92 2.59
CA THR A 227 -10.35 15.32 2.16
C THR A 227 -10.13 13.84 1.86
N ILE A 228 -11.04 12.97 2.30
CA ILE A 228 -10.91 11.52 2.11
C ILE A 228 -11.19 11.14 0.65
N LEU A 229 -10.25 10.44 0.02
CA LEU A 229 -10.35 10.02 -1.38
C LEU A 229 -10.97 8.62 -1.56
N THR A 230 -10.94 7.75 -0.56
CA THR A 230 -11.40 6.36 -0.72
C THR A 230 -12.11 5.83 0.52
N GLY A 231 -13.04 4.89 0.32
CA GLY A 231 -13.73 4.17 1.39
C GLY A 231 -15.01 4.87 1.85
N TYR A 232 -15.51 4.46 3.02
CA TYR A 232 -16.81 4.89 3.55
C TYR A 232 -16.94 6.41 3.70
N GLY A 233 -15.90 7.09 4.17
CA GLY A 233 -15.92 8.54 4.40
C GLY A 233 -15.55 9.40 3.18
N THR A 234 -15.64 8.86 1.97
CA THR A 234 -15.21 9.56 0.74
C THR A 234 -15.87 10.93 0.60
N GLY A 235 -15.06 11.97 0.36
CA GLY A 235 -15.51 13.35 0.19
C GLY A 235 -15.63 14.14 1.50
N GLU A 236 -15.55 13.48 2.66
CA GLU A 236 -15.54 14.16 3.95
C GLU A 236 -14.15 14.72 4.28
N ASP A 237 -14.13 15.80 5.06
CA ASP A 237 -12.89 16.37 5.58
C ASP A 237 -12.40 15.61 6.83
N ALA A 238 -11.08 15.47 6.95
CA ALA A 238 -10.37 14.92 8.09
C ALA A 238 -9.26 15.87 8.52
N LYS A 239 -8.97 15.90 9.82
CA LYS A 239 -7.86 16.69 10.38
C LYS A 239 -6.97 15.78 11.20
N GLY A 240 -5.67 15.87 10.99
CA GLY A 240 -4.66 15.15 11.76
C GLY A 240 -3.58 16.10 12.25
N THR A 241 -2.82 15.68 13.25
CA THR A 241 -1.65 16.43 13.70
C THR A 241 -0.49 16.23 12.72
N GLY A 242 0.25 17.30 12.43
CA GLY A 242 1.44 17.25 11.58
C GLY A 242 2.71 16.79 12.30
N THR A 243 2.59 16.44 13.58
CA THR A 243 3.66 15.94 14.43
C THR A 243 3.46 14.44 14.65
N THR A 244 4.50 13.66 14.42
CA THR A 244 4.58 12.22 14.76
C THR A 244 5.33 11.98 16.03
#